data_AF-A0A535CXL4-F1
#
_entry.id   AF-A0A535CXL4-F1
#
_cell.length_a   1.000
_cell.length_b   1.000
_cell.length_c   1.000
_cell.angle_alpha   90.00
_cell.angle_beta   90.00
_cell.angle_gamma   90.00
#
_symmetry.space_group_name_H-M   'P 1'
#
loop_
_entity.id
_entity.type
_entity.pdbx_description
1 polymer ?
#
loop_
_entity_poly.entity_id
_entity_poly.type
_entity_poly.pdbx_seq_one_letter_code
_entity_poly.pdbx_strand_id
1 'polypeptide(L)'
;MRHPDAAAGAERPPRDREPLGHRARGRGARHEPSRSRHLVRGARCDLITRLALGLADDAVTTTALASRSPLLLAPAMEAAMWEHPATQASVATLVARGARVLGPVRGRLASGREDTGRMVDCTVIVDAVEETLGAAG
;
A
#
# COMPACT_ATOMS: atom_id res chain seq x y z
N MET A 1 -48.02 65.26 10.16
CA MET A 1 -46.84 65.57 9.32
C MET A 1 -45.92 64.35 9.37
N ARG A 2 -45.72 63.69 8.22
CA ARG A 2 -44.75 62.61 7.87
C ARG A 2 -44.86 61.21 8.53
N HIS A 3 -45.18 60.23 7.67
CA HIS A 3 -44.76 58.81 7.62
C HIS A 3 -43.22 58.69 7.40
N PRO A 4 -42.54 57.50 7.29
CA PRO A 4 -42.86 56.08 7.59
C PRO A 4 -41.68 55.23 8.17
N ASP A 5 -41.90 53.95 8.49
CA ASP A 5 -41.01 52.77 8.23
C ASP A 5 -41.63 51.53 8.93
N ALA A 6 -41.64 50.28 8.45
CA ALA A 6 -41.07 49.64 7.27
C ALA A 6 -41.72 48.25 7.08
N ALA A 7 -41.51 47.69 5.88
CA ALA A 7 -41.37 46.26 5.55
C ALA A 7 -42.62 45.36 5.40
N ALA A 8 -43.07 45.33 4.14
CA ALA A 8 -43.46 44.18 3.33
C ALA A 8 -43.24 42.76 3.91
N GLY A 9 -44.33 42.04 4.15
CA GLY A 9 -44.39 40.59 4.17
C GLY A 9 -45.12 40.08 2.92
N ALA A 10 -44.39 39.41 2.02
CA ALA A 10 -44.98 38.66 0.92
C ALA A 10 -44.55 37.19 1.07
N GLU A 11 -45.42 36.38 1.67
CA GLU A 11 -45.25 34.93 1.75
C GLU A 11 -45.34 34.32 0.34
N ARG A 12 -44.30 33.55 -0.03
CA ARG A 12 -44.32 32.72 -1.24
C ARG A 12 -45.10 31.43 -0.95
N PRO A 13 -46.03 30.99 -1.83
CA PRO A 13 -46.67 29.69 -1.67
C PRO A 13 -45.67 28.53 -1.86
N PRO A 14 -45.88 27.39 -1.19
CA PRO A 14 -44.99 26.24 -1.25
C PRO A 14 -44.98 25.64 -2.66
N ARG A 15 -43.77 25.38 -3.19
CA ARG A 15 -43.58 24.68 -4.47
C ARG A 15 -43.90 23.20 -4.29
N ASP A 16 -44.82 22.72 -5.11
CA ASP A 16 -45.16 21.30 -5.25
C ASP A 16 -43.89 20.48 -5.49
N ARG A 17 -43.65 19.49 -4.61
CA ARG A 17 -42.55 18.53 -4.76
C ARG A 17 -43.01 17.43 -5.70
N GLU A 18 -42.58 17.50 -6.95
CA GLU A 18 -42.61 16.36 -7.88
C GLU A 18 -41.92 15.14 -7.22
N PRO A 19 -42.56 13.95 -7.17
CA PRO A 19 -41.92 12.76 -6.64
C PRO A 19 -40.82 12.28 -7.60
N LEU A 20 -39.57 12.30 -7.14
CA LEU A 20 -38.42 11.78 -7.86
C LEU A 20 -38.61 10.29 -8.18
N GLY A 21 -38.82 10.03 -9.47
CA GLY A 21 -39.08 8.71 -10.02
C GLY A 21 -38.00 7.68 -9.69
N HIS A 22 -38.47 6.51 -9.29
CA HIS A 22 -37.69 5.30 -9.06
C HIS A 22 -37.12 4.78 -10.39
N ARG A 23 -35.96 5.29 -10.82
CA ARG A 23 -35.18 4.63 -11.88
C ARG A 23 -34.32 3.52 -11.27
N ALA A 24 -34.91 2.34 -11.19
CA ALA A 24 -34.17 1.10 -11.09
C ALA A 24 -33.32 0.89 -12.36
N ARG A 25 -32.05 0.49 -12.15
CA ARG A 25 -31.16 -0.38 -12.97
C ARG A 25 -29.75 0.19 -13.13
N GLY A 26 -28.93 0.01 -12.10
CA GLY A 26 -27.52 -0.32 -12.27
C GLY A 26 -27.36 -1.80 -11.97
N ARG A 27 -27.07 -2.61 -12.99
CA ARG A 27 -26.71 -4.03 -12.82
C ARG A 27 -25.63 -4.12 -11.76
N GLY A 28 -25.76 -5.07 -10.83
CA GLY A 28 -24.72 -5.38 -9.86
C GLY A 28 -23.41 -5.62 -10.58
N ALA A 29 -22.55 -4.60 -10.61
CA ALA A 29 -21.12 -4.82 -10.66
C ALA A 29 -20.85 -5.60 -9.37
N ARG A 30 -20.71 -6.92 -9.50
CA ARG A 30 -20.06 -7.69 -8.43
C ARG A 30 -18.78 -6.91 -8.14
N HIS A 31 -18.67 -6.39 -6.93
CA HIS A 31 -17.45 -5.77 -6.48
C HIS A 31 -16.42 -6.90 -6.51
N GLU A 32 -15.70 -7.01 -7.62
CA GLU A 32 -14.58 -7.92 -7.69
C GLU A 32 -13.65 -7.49 -6.56
N PRO A 33 -13.27 -8.39 -5.63
CA PRO A 33 -12.41 -8.00 -4.54
C PRO A 33 -11.15 -7.40 -5.16
N SER A 34 -10.93 -6.11 -4.91
CA SER A 34 -9.74 -5.42 -5.41
C SER A 34 -8.53 -6.19 -4.89
N ARG A 35 -7.80 -6.85 -5.81
CA ARG A 35 -6.67 -7.71 -5.47
C ARG A 35 -5.49 -6.84 -5.09
N SER A 36 -5.45 -6.41 -3.83
CA SER A 36 -4.37 -5.56 -3.31
C SER A 36 -3.11 -6.39 -3.05
N ARG A 37 -1.94 -5.76 -3.18
CA ARG A 37 -0.60 -6.31 -2.87
C ARG A 37 0.20 -5.22 -2.15
N HIS A 38 1.06 -5.59 -1.22
CA HIS A 38 1.95 -4.64 -0.55
C HIS A 38 3.39 -4.91 -0.98
N LEU A 39 3.93 -3.95 -1.74
CA LEU A 39 5.31 -3.97 -2.19
C LEU A 39 6.11 -2.95 -1.39
N VAL A 40 7.18 -3.42 -0.77
CA VAL A 40 8.17 -2.54 -0.14
C VAL A 40 9.46 -2.58 -0.95
N ARG A 41 9.76 -1.47 -1.63
CA ARG A 41 10.96 -1.30 -2.47
C ARG A 41 12.06 -0.58 -1.68
N GLY A 42 13.31 -1.00 -1.84
CA GLY A 42 14.45 -0.41 -1.13
C GLY A 42 14.39 -0.70 0.36
N ALA A 43 13.94 -1.90 0.74
CA ALA A 43 13.81 -2.32 2.12
C ALA A 43 15.22 -2.44 2.74
N ARG A 44 15.65 -1.39 3.44
CA ARG A 44 16.87 -1.39 4.24
C ARG A 44 16.65 -2.22 5.51
N CYS A 45 17.75 -2.64 6.14
CA CYS A 45 17.76 -3.46 7.36
C CYS A 45 16.72 -3.00 8.41
N ASP A 46 16.65 -1.68 8.66
CA ASP A 46 15.72 -1.06 9.60
C ASP A 46 14.24 -1.35 9.29
N LEU A 47 13.81 -1.19 8.04
CA LEU A 47 12.41 -1.45 7.65
C LEU A 47 12.05 -2.94 7.75
N ILE A 48 12.96 -3.83 7.35
CA ILE A 48 12.79 -5.29 7.49
C ILE A 48 12.64 -5.65 8.98
N THR A 49 13.46 -5.04 9.83
CA THR A 49 13.44 -5.29 11.28
C THR A 49 12.14 -4.80 11.89
N ARG A 50 11.69 -3.59 11.57
CA ARG A 50 10.40 -3.05 12.05
C ARG A 50 9.23 -3.94 11.66
N LEU A 51 9.17 -4.39 10.41
CA LEU A 51 8.13 -5.31 9.95
C LEU A 51 8.18 -6.66 10.68
N ALA A 52 9.38 -7.21 10.90
CA ALA A 52 9.55 -8.47 11.64
C ALA A 52 9.12 -8.35 13.10
N LEU A 53 9.35 -7.19 13.73
CA LEU A 53 8.94 -6.90 15.11
C LEU A 53 7.49 -6.44 15.24
N GLY A 54 6.82 -6.09 14.13
CA GLY A 54 5.44 -5.59 14.16
C GLY A 54 5.32 -4.12 14.58
N LEU A 55 6.36 -3.33 14.34
CA LEU A 55 6.38 -1.89 14.63
C LEU A 55 5.73 -1.10 13.49
N ALA A 56 4.75 -0.26 13.81
CA ALA A 56 3.86 0.44 12.88
C ALA A 56 4.01 1.95 13.00
N ASP A 57 5.24 2.43 12.87
CA ASP A 57 5.61 3.81 13.25
C ASP A 57 5.54 4.79 12.07
N ASP A 58 5.32 4.29 10.85
CA ASP A 58 5.15 5.07 9.63
C ASP A 58 4.03 4.50 8.75
N ALA A 59 3.64 5.23 7.71
CA ALA A 59 2.57 4.81 6.81
C ALA A 59 2.89 3.48 6.08
N VAL A 60 4.15 3.20 5.77
CA VAL A 60 4.55 1.98 5.05
C VAL A 60 4.38 0.75 5.95
N THR A 61 4.96 0.81 7.14
CA THR A 61 4.89 -0.25 8.15
C THR A 61 3.45 -0.47 8.64
N THR A 62 2.71 0.61 8.90
CA THR A 62 1.29 0.53 9.28
C THR A 62 0.47 -0.17 8.21
N THR A 63 0.62 0.24 6.94
CA THR A 63 -0.16 -0.33 5.84
C THR A 63 0.23 -1.79 5.59
N ALA A 64 1.53 -2.11 5.61
CA ALA A 64 2.01 -3.48 5.43
C ALA A 64 1.50 -4.41 6.53
N LEU A 65 1.51 -3.98 7.80
CA LEU A 65 1.04 -4.78 8.93
C LEU A 65 -0.49 -4.90 8.99
N ALA A 66 -1.22 -3.88 8.54
CA ALA A 66 -2.68 -3.91 8.47
C ALA A 66 -3.20 -4.75 7.28
N SER A 67 -2.33 -5.08 6.32
CA SER A 67 -2.75 -5.79 5.12
C SER A 67 -2.86 -7.30 5.31
N ARG A 68 -3.85 -7.89 4.63
CA ARG A 68 -3.97 -9.35 4.43
C ARG A 68 -3.39 -9.83 3.10
N SER A 69 -2.87 -8.91 2.29
CA SER A 69 -2.30 -9.23 0.99
C SER A 69 -0.91 -9.83 1.14
N PRO A 70 -0.44 -10.65 0.18
CA PRO A 70 0.94 -11.08 0.12
C PRO A 70 1.91 -9.90 0.20
N LEU A 71 2.93 -10.03 1.05
CA LEU A 71 3.99 -9.04 1.24
C LEU A 71 5.19 -9.41 0.37
N LEU A 72 5.58 -8.51 -0.54
CA LEU A 72 6.79 -8.63 -1.33
C LEU A 72 7.85 -7.65 -0.81
N LEU A 73 9.05 -8.16 -0.52
CA LEU A 73 10.18 -7.39 -0.02
C LEU A 73 11.28 -7.40 -1.07
N ALA A 74 11.74 -6.23 -1.51
CA ALA A 74 12.93 -6.09 -2.37
C ALA A 74 14.04 -5.38 -1.58
N PRO A 75 14.94 -6.14 -0.90
CA PRO A 75 15.99 -5.56 -0.09
C PRO A 75 17.02 -4.80 -0.92
N ALA A 76 17.56 -3.71 -0.37
CA ALA A 76 18.64 -2.92 -0.96
C ALA A 76 19.53 -2.34 0.14
N MET A 77 20.75 -2.85 0.30
CA MET A 77 21.68 -2.41 1.35
C MET A 77 23.12 -2.87 1.05
N GLU A 78 24.11 -2.37 1.79
CA GLU A 78 25.48 -2.89 1.71
C GLU A 78 25.54 -4.36 2.18
N ALA A 79 26.51 -5.13 1.66
CA ALA A 79 26.63 -6.57 1.94
C ALA A 79 26.74 -6.88 3.43
N ALA A 80 27.55 -6.12 4.17
CA ALA A 80 27.68 -6.29 5.62
C ALA A 80 26.36 -6.08 6.38
N MET A 81 25.48 -5.21 5.89
CA MET A 81 24.15 -5.03 6.48
C MET A 81 23.24 -6.21 6.16
N TRP A 82 23.32 -6.75 4.93
CA TRP A 82 22.56 -7.92 4.52
C TRP A 82 22.98 -9.16 5.33
N GLU A 83 24.27 -9.42 5.42
CA GLU A 83 24.85 -10.58 6.12
C GLU A 83 24.71 -10.50 7.64
N HIS A 84 24.37 -9.33 8.19
CA HIS A 84 24.23 -9.15 9.62
C HIS A 84 23.19 -10.13 10.20
N PRO A 85 23.50 -10.85 11.31
CA PRO A 85 22.60 -11.87 11.86
C PRO A 85 21.20 -11.36 12.20
N ALA A 86 21.09 -10.11 12.68
CA ALA A 86 19.79 -9.49 12.95
C ALA A 86 18.94 -9.34 11.68
N THR A 87 19.54 -8.89 10.57
CA THR A 87 18.85 -8.78 9.28
C THR A 87 18.36 -10.14 8.82
N GLN A 88 19.24 -11.15 8.85
CA GLN A 88 18.89 -12.51 8.46
C GLN A 88 17.77 -13.11 9.33
N ALA A 89 17.80 -12.88 10.65
CA ALA A 89 16.74 -13.31 11.56
C ALA A 89 15.40 -12.62 11.28
N SER A 90 15.41 -11.31 11.00
CA SER A 90 14.19 -10.58 10.61
C SER A 90 13.65 -11.05 9.26
N VAL A 91 14.52 -11.30 8.28
CA VAL A 91 14.16 -11.88 6.98
C VAL A 91 13.51 -13.25 7.18
N ALA A 92 14.15 -14.14 7.93
CA ALA A 92 13.61 -15.48 8.22
C ALA A 92 12.24 -15.41 8.90
N THR A 93 12.07 -14.48 9.84
CA THR A 93 10.78 -14.24 10.52
C THR A 93 9.70 -13.83 9.53
N LEU A 94 9.98 -12.90 8.61
CA LEU A 94 9.01 -12.44 7.63
C LEU A 94 8.68 -13.54 6.59
N VAL A 95 9.68 -14.31 6.16
CA VAL A 95 9.48 -15.47 5.27
C VAL A 95 8.59 -16.52 5.95
N ALA A 96 8.82 -16.83 7.23
CA ALA A 96 7.98 -17.75 7.99
C ALA A 96 6.53 -17.24 8.14
N ARG A 97 6.31 -15.93 8.07
CA ARG A 97 4.98 -15.29 8.05
C ARG A 97 4.37 -15.17 6.65
N GLY A 98 5.02 -15.71 5.62
CA GLY A 98 4.53 -15.73 4.25
C GLY A 98 4.96 -14.55 3.37
N ALA A 99 5.93 -13.73 3.81
CA ALA A 99 6.52 -12.72 2.94
C ALA A 99 7.43 -13.38 1.90
N ARG A 100 7.41 -12.87 0.66
CA ARG A 100 8.35 -13.27 -0.39
C ARG A 100 9.44 -12.22 -0.52
N VAL A 101 10.69 -12.66 -0.46
CA VAL A 101 11.87 -11.81 -0.55
C VAL A 101 12.47 -11.93 -1.95
N LEU A 102 12.66 -10.79 -2.61
CA LEU A 102 13.18 -10.67 -3.96
C LEU A 102 14.61 -10.11 -3.90
N GLY A 103 15.59 -11.02 -3.88
CA GLY A 103 17.01 -10.68 -3.71
C GLY A 103 17.43 -10.53 -2.24
N PRO A 104 18.49 -9.73 -1.95
CA PRO A 104 19.28 -8.92 -2.87
C PRO A 104 20.15 -9.78 -3.81
N VAL A 105 20.73 -9.15 -4.83
CA VAL A 105 21.62 -9.78 -5.81
C VAL A 105 23.04 -9.21 -5.69
N ARG A 106 24.01 -9.92 -6.27
CA ARG A 106 25.37 -9.41 -6.43
C ARG A 106 25.39 -8.27 -7.45
N GLY A 107 26.06 -7.17 -7.13
CA GLY A 107 26.25 -6.05 -8.06
C GLY A 107 27.01 -4.88 -7.41
N ARG A 108 27.17 -3.78 -8.15
CA ARG A 108 27.83 -2.58 -7.63
C ARG A 108 27.01 -1.95 -6.50
N LEU A 109 27.66 -1.80 -5.35
CA LEU A 109 27.12 -1.19 -4.13
C LEU A 109 27.51 0.29 -4.02
N ALA A 110 26.98 1.01 -3.03
CA ALA A 110 27.25 2.42 -2.82
C ALA A 110 28.72 2.66 -2.42
N SER A 111 29.33 1.68 -1.73
CA SER A 111 30.77 1.64 -1.45
C SER A 111 31.66 1.51 -2.69
N GLY A 112 31.08 1.25 -3.86
CA GLY A 112 31.82 0.98 -5.10
C GLY A 112 32.29 -0.48 -5.24
N ARG A 113 32.10 -1.30 -4.20
CA ARG A 113 32.38 -2.75 -4.23
C ARG A 113 31.32 -3.49 -5.04
N GLU A 114 31.70 -4.66 -5.57
CA GLU A 114 30.76 -5.60 -6.17
C GLU A 114 30.49 -6.77 -5.24
N ASP A 115 29.31 -6.78 -4.63
CA ASP A 115 28.95 -7.74 -3.59
C ASP A 115 27.42 -7.94 -3.51
N THR A 116 26.97 -8.88 -2.67
CA THR A 116 25.55 -9.19 -2.51
C THR A 116 24.85 -8.13 -1.65
N GLY A 117 23.93 -7.38 -2.23
CA GLY A 117 23.27 -6.28 -1.52
C GLY A 117 22.50 -5.32 -2.43
N ARG A 118 22.80 -5.35 -3.73
CA ARG A 118 22.06 -4.61 -4.75
C ARG A 118 20.62 -5.13 -4.81
N MET A 119 19.66 -4.22 -4.94
CA MET A 119 18.28 -4.59 -5.21
C MET A 119 18.19 -5.36 -6.54
N VAL A 120 17.26 -6.30 -6.62
CA VAL A 120 16.84 -6.86 -7.90
C VAL A 120 16.37 -5.76 -8.85
N ASP A 121 16.48 -5.99 -10.16
CA ASP A 121 15.98 -5.07 -11.16
C ASP A 121 14.45 -4.92 -11.08
N CYS A 122 13.95 -3.75 -11.49
CA CYS A 122 12.53 -3.45 -11.43
C CYS A 122 11.68 -4.45 -12.23
N THR A 123 12.20 -5.00 -13.32
CA THR A 123 11.52 -6.04 -14.11
C THR A 123 11.22 -7.27 -13.26
N VAL A 124 12.19 -7.77 -12.49
CA VAL A 124 12.00 -8.90 -11.56
C VAL A 124 10.94 -8.60 -10.51
N ILE A 125 10.89 -7.35 -10.02
CA ILE A 125 9.87 -6.93 -9.05
C ILE A 125 8.48 -6.94 -9.69
N VAL A 126 8.35 -6.41 -10.91
CA VAL A 126 7.09 -6.39 -11.66
C VAL A 126 6.63 -7.82 -11.95
N ASP A 127 7.51 -8.68 -12.46
CA ASP A 127 7.21 -10.08 -12.74
C ASP A 127 6.71 -10.81 -11.49
N ALA A 128 7.36 -10.59 -10.34
CA ALA A 128 6.93 -11.17 -9.07
C ALA A 128 5.56 -10.65 -8.61
N VAL A 129 5.24 -9.37 -8.84
CA VAL A 129 3.92 -8.80 -8.57
C VAL A 129 2.87 -9.46 -9.46
N GLU A 130 3.14 -9.56 -10.76
CA GLU A 130 2.23 -10.19 -11.74
C GLU A 130 1.98 -11.66 -11.44
N GLU A 131 3.03 -12.43 -11.15
CA GLU A 131 2.93 -13.82 -10.73
C GLU A 131 2.04 -13.96 -9.49
N THR A 132 2.26 -13.10 -8.49
CA THR A 132 1.46 -13.13 -7.26
C THR A 132 0.00 -12.76 -7.54
N LEU A 133 -0.29 -11.92 -8.55
CA LEU A 133 -1.64 -11.58 -8.99
C LEU A 133 -2.31 -12.73 -9.76
N GLY A 134 -1.55 -13.49 -10.54
CA GLY A 134 -2.01 -14.62 -11.37
C GLY A 134 -2.12 -15.97 -10.65
N ALA A 135 -1.26 -16.27 -9.67
CA ALA A 135 -1.17 -17.57 -9.00
C ALA A 135 -2.28 -17.89 -7.98
N ALA A 136 -3.17 -16.93 -7.68
CA ALA A 136 -4.32 -17.13 -6.78
C ALA A 136 -5.61 -17.47 -7.55
N GLY A 137 -5.49 -18.37 -8.54
CA GLY A 137 -6.59 -18.90 -9.36
C GLY A 137 -7.31 -20.07 -8.71
#